data_AF-N0AM50-F1
#
_entry.id   AF-N0AM50-F1
#
_cell.length_a   1.000
_cell.length_b   1.000
_cell.length_c   1.000
_cell.angle_alpha   90.00
_cell.angle_beta   90.00
_cell.angle_gamma   90.00
#
_symmetry.space_group_name_H-M   'P 1'
#
loop_
_entity.id
_entity.type
_entity.pdbx_description
1 polymer ?
#
loop_
_entity_poly.entity_id
_entity_poly.type
_entity_poly.pdbx_seq_one_letter_code
_entity_poly.pdbx_strand_id
1 'polypeptide(L)'
;MNFLEYKEENFLQGQASFLIIIDVICTFVFSMLPEWSIKVVFFNLSVSIFSIALAGYWCKRISSHIRYNSLVNFLIFISMGFFTVTPMLRMTINTQIFWFFLLLYLFVFVYSMIERELIFQSLVMKAGKSKLSKGMIVFFIIIMLVGSLTARNGQEMVILKLLNDYQGLFFGSCLIYVVGLFFTFLSVIMLKKPEEIEK
;
A
#
# COMPACT_ATOMS: atom_id res chain seq x y z
N MET A 1 -18.11 33.01 -17.17
CA MET A 1 -17.05 31.99 -17.27
C MET A 1 -17.76 30.64 -17.31
N ASN A 2 -17.68 29.93 -18.43
CA ASN A 2 -18.52 28.77 -18.76
C ASN A 2 -18.22 27.58 -17.83
N PHE A 3 -19.22 27.15 -17.06
CA PHE A 3 -19.15 25.97 -16.18
C PHE A 3 -19.40 24.63 -16.91
N LEU A 4 -19.47 24.64 -18.24
CA LEU A 4 -19.88 23.49 -19.06
C LEU A 4 -18.83 23.02 -20.09
N GLU A 5 -17.61 23.55 -20.03
CA GLU A 5 -16.47 23.05 -20.80
C GLU A 5 -15.42 22.45 -19.85
N TYR A 6 -15.78 21.37 -19.15
CA TYR A 6 -14.76 20.46 -18.63
C TYR A 6 -15.01 19.08 -19.23
N LYS A 7 -14.49 18.97 -20.45
CA LYS A 7 -13.86 17.83 -21.11
C LYS A 7 -14.19 16.47 -20.49
N GLU A 8 -14.69 15.57 -21.34
CA GLU A 8 -14.49 14.12 -21.18
C GLU A 8 -13.00 13.87 -20.89
N GLU A 9 -12.61 13.88 -19.62
CA GLU A 9 -11.29 13.43 -19.23
C GLU A 9 -11.29 11.93 -19.50
N ASN A 10 -10.57 11.56 -20.56
CA ASN A 10 -10.28 10.16 -20.83
C ASN A 10 -9.71 9.57 -19.55
N PHE A 11 -10.33 8.50 -19.04
CA PHE A 11 -9.91 7.77 -17.84
C PHE A 11 -8.38 7.53 -17.77
N LEU A 12 -7.75 7.40 -18.93
CA LEU A 12 -6.32 7.16 -19.11
C LEU A 12 -5.42 8.41 -19.06
N GLN A 13 -5.95 9.63 -19.00
CA GLN A 13 -5.16 10.88 -18.98
C GLN A 13 -4.79 11.36 -17.56
N GLY A 14 -5.23 10.67 -16.51
CA GLY A 14 -4.99 11.06 -15.11
C GLY A 14 -4.34 9.98 -14.23
N GLN A 15 -4.50 10.12 -12.91
CA GLN A 15 -4.01 9.19 -11.86
C GLN A 15 -4.47 7.74 -12.07
N ALA A 16 -5.56 7.50 -12.81
CA ALA A 16 -6.04 6.15 -13.10
C ALA A 16 -5.12 5.37 -14.05
N SER A 17 -4.36 6.04 -14.93
CA SER A 17 -3.30 5.38 -15.71
C SER A 17 -2.20 4.83 -14.79
N PHE A 18 -1.85 5.60 -13.77
CA PHE A 18 -0.87 5.21 -12.76
C PHE A 18 -1.38 4.06 -11.88
N LEU A 19 -2.66 4.09 -11.50
CA LEU A 19 -3.33 2.95 -10.83
C LEU A 19 -3.20 1.67 -11.64
N ILE A 20 -3.53 1.70 -12.94
CA ILE A 20 -3.43 0.51 -13.81
C ILE A 20 -1.99 -0.02 -13.83
N ILE A 21 -1.00 0.86 -14.06
CA ILE A 21 0.40 0.47 -14.15
C ILE A 21 0.88 -0.15 -12.85
N ILE A 22 0.62 0.50 -11.70
CA ILE A 22 1.02 0.00 -10.40
C ILE A 22 0.33 -1.33 -10.08
N ASP A 23 -0.99 -1.41 -10.25
CA ASP A 23 -1.75 -2.61 -9.91
C ASP A 23 -1.29 -3.81 -10.74
N VAL A 24 -0.99 -3.62 -12.02
CA VAL A 24 -0.44 -4.66 -12.89
C VAL A 24 0.95 -5.08 -12.39
N ILE A 25 1.87 -4.13 -12.17
CA ILE A 25 3.22 -4.45 -11.71
C ILE A 25 3.18 -5.17 -10.36
N CYS A 26 2.45 -4.65 -9.38
CA CYS A 26 2.34 -5.23 -8.06
C CYS A 26 1.66 -6.60 -8.10
N THR A 27 0.63 -6.79 -8.93
CA THR A 27 0.00 -8.10 -9.14
C THR A 27 1.04 -9.12 -9.58
N PHE A 28 1.85 -8.82 -10.59
CA PHE A 28 2.85 -9.80 -11.05
C PHE A 28 3.97 -9.99 -10.02
N VAL A 29 4.59 -8.90 -9.53
CA VAL A 29 5.75 -8.96 -8.62
C VAL A 29 5.40 -9.71 -7.33
N PHE A 30 4.31 -9.35 -6.65
CA PHE A 30 3.96 -9.95 -5.36
C PHE A 30 3.31 -11.33 -5.50
N SER A 31 2.83 -11.70 -6.69
CA SER A 31 2.42 -13.09 -6.95
C SER A 31 3.60 -14.03 -7.20
N MET A 32 4.78 -13.49 -7.56
CA MET A 32 6.01 -14.28 -7.66
C MET A 32 6.60 -14.63 -6.29
N LEU A 33 6.22 -13.89 -5.24
CA LEU A 33 6.78 -14.05 -3.90
C LEU A 33 5.85 -14.87 -2.98
N PRO A 34 6.41 -15.75 -2.12
CA PRO A 34 7.81 -16.23 -2.12
C PRO A 34 8.12 -17.18 -3.29
N GLU A 35 7.11 -17.81 -3.89
CA GLU A 35 7.24 -18.72 -5.03
C GLU A 35 6.18 -18.40 -6.07
N TRP A 36 6.38 -18.69 -7.36
CA TRP A 36 5.35 -18.41 -8.37
C TRP A 36 4.04 -19.20 -8.12
N SER A 37 2.89 -18.53 -8.15
CA SER A 37 1.58 -19.20 -8.04
C SER A 37 0.51 -18.53 -8.89
N ILE A 38 -0.05 -19.29 -9.83
CA ILE A 38 -1.12 -18.81 -10.71
C ILE A 38 -2.41 -18.48 -9.93
N LYS A 39 -2.67 -19.20 -8.83
CA LYS A 39 -3.83 -18.93 -7.97
C LYS A 39 -3.74 -17.55 -7.33
N VAL A 40 -2.53 -17.16 -6.92
CA VAL A 40 -2.25 -15.84 -6.33
C VAL A 40 -2.33 -14.75 -7.40
N VAL A 41 -1.83 -15.02 -8.61
CA VAL A 41 -1.98 -14.10 -9.75
C VAL A 41 -3.46 -13.81 -10.02
N PHE A 42 -4.31 -14.83 -10.13
CA PHE A 42 -5.75 -14.63 -10.36
C PHE A 42 -6.42 -13.87 -9.21
N PHE A 43 -6.04 -14.17 -7.97
CA PHE A 43 -6.56 -13.46 -6.81
C PHE A 43 -6.16 -11.98 -6.83
N ASN A 44 -4.89 -11.67 -7.00
CA ASN A 44 -4.41 -10.29 -7.07
C ASN A 44 -4.99 -9.54 -8.28
N LEU A 45 -5.12 -10.20 -9.43
CA LEU A 45 -5.75 -9.64 -10.62
C LEU A 45 -7.24 -9.32 -10.39
N SER A 46 -7.96 -10.13 -9.61
CA SER A 46 -9.35 -9.82 -9.23
C SER A 46 -9.44 -8.55 -8.39
N VAL A 47 -8.47 -8.33 -7.48
CA VAL A 47 -8.38 -7.11 -6.66
C VAL A 47 -8.05 -5.91 -7.54
N SER A 48 -7.10 -6.02 -8.47
CA SER A 48 -6.79 -4.96 -9.44
C SER A 48 -7.98 -4.59 -10.32
N ILE A 49 -8.71 -5.59 -10.86
CA ILE A 49 -9.91 -5.34 -11.66
C ILE A 49 -10.94 -4.58 -10.84
N PHE A 50 -11.15 -4.98 -9.58
CA PHE A 50 -12.08 -4.30 -8.68
C PHE A 50 -11.67 -2.84 -8.44
N SER A 51 -10.39 -2.58 -8.14
CA SER A 51 -9.84 -1.22 -7.96
C SER A 51 -10.02 -0.35 -9.21
N ILE A 52 -9.68 -0.87 -10.39
CA ILE A 52 -9.81 -0.17 -11.67
C ILE A 52 -11.29 0.11 -11.99
N ALA A 53 -12.19 -0.85 -11.74
CA ALA A 53 -13.62 -0.68 -11.94
C ALA A 53 -14.19 0.41 -11.01
N LEU A 54 -13.74 0.47 -9.76
CA LEU A 54 -14.14 1.50 -8.80
C LEU A 54 -13.67 2.89 -9.26
N ALA A 55 -12.42 3.00 -9.73
CA ALA A 55 -11.91 4.24 -10.32
C ALA A 55 -12.72 4.65 -11.56
N GLY A 56 -13.05 3.72 -12.45
CA GLY A 56 -13.88 3.97 -13.63
C GLY A 56 -15.29 4.43 -13.28
N TYR A 57 -15.88 3.86 -12.23
CA TYR A 57 -17.16 4.31 -11.68
C TYR A 57 -17.08 5.75 -11.16
N TRP A 58 -16.04 6.09 -10.41
CA TRP A 58 -15.83 7.44 -9.87
C TRP A 58 -15.54 8.48 -10.95
N CYS A 59 -14.81 8.11 -12.00
CA CYS A 59 -14.54 8.99 -13.15
C CYS A 59 -15.83 9.51 -13.80
N LYS A 60 -16.92 8.73 -13.77
CA LYS A 60 -18.22 9.11 -14.33
C LYS A 60 -19.12 9.87 -13.34
N ARG A 61 -18.88 9.74 -12.03
CA ARG A 61 -19.78 10.21 -10.96
C ARG A 61 -19.27 11.45 -10.22
N ILE A 62 -17.96 11.67 -10.19
CA ILE A 62 -17.34 12.74 -9.40
C ILE A 62 -16.95 13.88 -10.33
N SER A 63 -17.59 15.05 -10.14
CA SER A 63 -17.33 16.25 -10.93
C SER A 63 -16.02 16.97 -10.56
N SER A 64 -15.54 16.79 -9.32
CA SER A 64 -14.29 17.41 -8.86
C SER A 64 -13.09 16.53 -9.19
N HIS A 65 -12.26 16.98 -10.13
CA HIS A 65 -11.00 16.32 -10.50
C HIS A 65 -10.06 16.11 -9.29
N ILE A 66 -10.03 17.06 -8.35
CA ILE A 66 -9.21 16.94 -7.15
C ILE A 66 -9.71 15.80 -6.25
N ARG A 67 -11.03 15.70 -6.05
CA ARG A 67 -11.63 14.62 -5.26
C ARG A 67 -11.44 13.26 -5.93
N TYR A 68 -11.58 13.20 -7.24
CA TYR A 68 -11.33 11.99 -8.02
C TYR A 68 -9.89 11.51 -7.83
N ASN A 69 -8.89 12.38 -8.03
CA ASN A 69 -7.49 12.02 -7.87
C ASN A 69 -7.13 11.58 -6.45
N SER A 70 -7.71 12.22 -5.43
CA SER A 70 -7.54 11.82 -4.02
C SER A 70 -8.05 10.40 -3.77
N LEU A 71 -9.22 10.05 -4.33
CA LEU A 71 -9.79 8.70 -4.20
C LEU A 71 -9.01 7.65 -5.00
N VAL A 72 -8.51 8.00 -6.19
CA VAL A 72 -7.64 7.09 -6.98
C VAL A 72 -6.30 6.87 -6.26
N ASN A 73 -5.71 7.90 -5.67
CA ASN A 73 -4.51 7.76 -4.83
C ASN A 73 -4.77 6.87 -3.62
N PHE A 74 -5.93 7.03 -2.96
CA PHE A 74 -6.35 6.11 -1.91
C PHE A 74 -6.35 4.65 -2.41
N LEU A 75 -6.92 4.39 -3.60
CA LEU A 75 -6.91 3.05 -4.21
C LEU A 75 -5.50 2.53 -4.47
N ILE A 76 -4.60 3.36 -5.01
CA ILE A 76 -3.20 2.98 -5.25
C ILE A 76 -2.52 2.56 -3.94
N PHE A 77 -2.63 3.37 -2.88
CA PHE A 77 -1.97 3.05 -1.62
C PHE A 77 -2.57 1.83 -0.93
N ILE A 78 -3.89 1.65 -0.97
CA ILE A 78 -4.51 0.47 -0.36
C ILE A 78 -4.24 -0.80 -1.17
N SER A 79 -4.25 -0.74 -2.51
CA SER A 79 -3.92 -1.89 -3.36
C SER A 79 -2.45 -2.28 -3.21
N MET A 80 -1.51 -1.32 -3.22
CA MET A 80 -0.10 -1.58 -2.93
C MET A 80 0.08 -2.19 -1.55
N GLY A 81 -0.58 -1.64 -0.52
CA GLY A 81 -0.56 -2.18 0.84
C GLY A 81 -1.08 -3.60 0.92
N PHE A 82 -2.14 -3.92 0.17
CA PHE A 82 -2.69 -5.28 0.09
C PHE A 82 -1.74 -6.25 -0.63
N PHE A 83 -1.24 -5.91 -1.81
CA PHE A 83 -0.36 -6.79 -2.58
C PHE A 83 0.95 -7.10 -1.85
N THR A 84 1.51 -6.13 -1.15
CA THR A 84 2.73 -6.28 -0.36
C THR A 84 2.55 -7.17 0.88
N VAL A 85 1.36 -7.26 1.48
CA VAL A 85 1.15 -8.20 2.60
C VAL A 85 0.88 -9.65 2.12
N THR A 86 0.44 -9.84 0.88
CA THR A 86 0.08 -11.15 0.31
C THR A 86 1.19 -12.22 0.43
N PRO A 87 2.48 -11.96 0.16
CA PRO A 87 3.55 -12.97 0.31
C PRO A 87 3.61 -13.59 1.71
N MET A 88 3.47 -12.78 2.76
CA MET A 88 3.54 -13.25 4.13
C MET A 88 2.29 -14.02 4.56
N LEU A 89 1.11 -13.52 4.17
CA LEU A 89 -0.16 -14.22 4.40
C LEU A 89 -0.16 -15.58 3.69
N ARG A 90 0.42 -15.66 2.49
CA ARG A 90 0.57 -16.91 1.76
C ARG A 90 1.55 -17.86 2.45
N MET A 91 2.72 -17.39 2.89
CA MET A 91 3.69 -18.23 3.61
C MET A 91 3.08 -18.88 4.85
N THR A 92 2.15 -18.19 5.49
CA THR A 92 1.58 -18.62 6.76
C THR A 92 0.23 -19.32 6.62
N ILE A 93 -0.39 -19.37 5.43
CA ILE A 93 -1.81 -19.74 5.20
C ILE A 93 -2.27 -21.06 5.85
N ASN A 94 -1.40 -22.05 5.95
CA ASN A 94 -1.71 -23.36 6.54
C ASN A 94 -1.27 -23.48 8.02
N THR A 95 -0.97 -22.36 8.67
CA THR A 95 -0.48 -22.30 10.06
C THR A 95 -1.35 -21.39 10.91
N GLN A 96 -1.34 -21.58 12.24
CA GLN A 96 -2.07 -20.68 13.14
C GLN A 96 -1.54 -19.23 13.09
N ILE A 97 -0.28 -19.05 12.69
CA ILE A 97 0.38 -17.75 12.55
C ILE A 97 -0.29 -16.89 11.44
N PHE A 98 -0.98 -17.51 10.48
CA PHE A 98 -1.78 -16.81 9.47
C PHE A 98 -2.74 -15.81 10.10
N TRP A 99 -3.50 -16.27 11.10
CA TRP A 99 -4.53 -15.46 11.75
C TRP A 99 -3.91 -14.27 12.47
N PHE A 100 -2.72 -14.44 13.05
CA PHE A 100 -2.00 -13.34 13.68
C PHE A 100 -1.65 -12.23 12.67
N PHE A 101 -1.05 -12.59 11.53
CA PHE A 101 -0.74 -11.60 10.49
C PHE A 101 -2.00 -11.00 9.87
N LEU A 102 -3.01 -11.81 9.56
CA LEU A 102 -4.26 -11.30 9.01
C LEU A 102 -4.94 -10.30 9.98
N LEU A 103 -5.05 -10.64 11.26
CA LEU A 103 -5.64 -9.77 12.27
C LEU A 103 -4.83 -8.49 12.46
N LEU A 104 -3.50 -8.57 12.43
CA LEU A 104 -2.64 -7.39 12.51
C LEU A 104 -2.86 -6.46 11.30
N TYR A 105 -2.94 -7.01 10.09
CA TYR A 105 -3.26 -6.23 8.89
C TYR A 105 -4.63 -5.56 8.99
N LEU A 106 -5.67 -6.33 9.34
CA LEU A 106 -7.03 -5.81 9.50
C LEU A 106 -7.11 -4.76 10.62
N PHE A 107 -6.38 -4.97 11.72
CA PHE A 107 -6.29 -4.00 12.80
C PHE A 107 -5.69 -2.68 12.32
N VAL A 108 -4.56 -2.72 11.59
CA VAL A 108 -3.95 -1.51 11.02
C VAL A 108 -4.91 -0.83 10.04
N PHE A 109 -5.57 -1.59 9.16
CA PHE A 109 -6.55 -1.06 8.23
C PHE A 109 -7.72 -0.35 8.92
N VAL A 110 -8.35 -1.02 9.90
CA VAL A 110 -9.49 -0.48 10.65
C VAL A 110 -9.07 0.71 11.50
N TYR A 111 -7.94 0.61 12.21
CA TYR A 111 -7.39 1.70 13.01
C TYR A 111 -7.12 2.93 12.15
N SER A 112 -6.49 2.76 10.99
CA SER A 112 -6.25 3.86 10.05
C SER A 112 -7.54 4.51 9.55
N MET A 113 -8.59 3.71 9.31
CA MET A 113 -9.89 4.25 8.88
C MET A 113 -10.60 5.05 9.98
N ILE A 114 -10.55 4.57 11.23
CA ILE A 114 -11.15 5.26 12.39
C ILE A 114 -10.38 6.54 12.70
N GLU A 115 -9.05 6.45 12.79
CA GLU A 115 -8.16 7.55 13.20
C GLU A 115 -7.68 8.42 12.03
N ARG A 116 -8.37 8.34 10.88
CA ARG A 116 -8.09 9.09 9.65
C ARG A 116 -7.75 10.56 9.92
N GLU A 117 -8.54 11.22 10.75
CA GLU A 117 -8.42 12.65 11.04
C GLU A 117 -7.16 12.97 11.85
N LEU A 118 -6.88 12.17 12.89
CA LEU A 118 -5.68 12.31 13.71
C LEU A 118 -4.41 12.05 12.89
N ILE A 119 -4.43 11.02 12.05
CA ILE A 119 -3.33 10.68 11.14
C ILE A 119 -3.07 11.84 10.18
N PHE A 120 -4.11 12.37 9.52
CA PHE A 120 -3.98 13.50 8.62
C PHE A 120 -3.41 14.75 9.31
N GLN A 121 -3.97 15.15 10.45
CA GLN A 121 -3.50 16.33 11.19
C GLN A 121 -2.03 16.18 11.61
N SER A 122 -1.66 14.98 12.02
CA SER A 122 -0.31 14.70 12.51
C SER A 122 0.76 14.71 11.40
N LEU A 123 0.39 14.35 10.16
CA LEU A 123 1.33 14.16 9.06
C LEU A 123 1.33 15.25 8.01
N VAL A 124 0.18 15.88 7.79
CA VAL A 124 0.02 16.93 6.79
C VAL A 124 0.07 18.29 7.46
N MET A 125 -0.74 18.53 8.49
CA MET A 125 -0.82 19.85 9.15
C MET A 125 0.31 20.12 10.15
N LYS A 126 0.78 19.09 10.87
CA LYS A 126 1.87 19.19 11.88
C LYS A 126 3.05 18.29 11.56
N ALA A 127 3.37 18.16 10.27
CA ALA A 127 4.53 17.41 9.77
C ALA A 127 5.79 17.77 10.58
N GLY A 128 6.48 16.76 11.13
CA GLY A 128 7.71 16.92 11.91
C GLY A 128 7.54 17.42 13.36
N LYS A 129 6.38 17.96 13.74
CA LYS A 129 6.10 18.39 15.13
C LYS A 129 5.35 17.35 15.95
N SER A 130 4.51 16.53 15.31
CA SER A 130 3.73 15.50 15.99
C SER A 130 4.60 14.27 16.36
N LYS A 131 4.29 13.63 17.50
CA LYS A 131 4.94 12.37 17.92
C LYS A 131 4.77 11.27 16.87
N LEU A 132 3.61 11.25 16.19
CA LEU A 132 3.28 10.26 15.16
C LEU A 132 4.12 10.46 13.88
N SER A 133 4.30 11.71 13.42
CA SER A 133 5.16 12.02 12.28
C SER A 133 6.62 11.65 12.55
N LYS A 134 7.14 11.98 13.75
CA LYS A 134 8.50 11.58 14.15
C LYS A 134 8.64 10.07 14.23
N GLY A 135 7.66 9.37 14.81
CA GLY A 135 7.63 7.92 14.88
C GLY A 135 7.70 7.27 13.50
N MET A 136 6.97 7.79 12.51
CA MET A 136 7.01 7.28 11.15
C MET A 136 8.33 7.55 10.41
N ILE A 137 8.95 8.71 10.62
CA ILE A 137 10.28 8.99 10.06
C ILE A 137 11.31 8.02 10.65
N VAL A 138 11.29 7.80 11.96
CA VAL A 138 12.17 6.84 12.63
C VAL A 138 11.92 5.42 12.13
N PHE A 139 10.66 5.03 11.99
CA PHE A 139 10.28 3.73 11.42
C PHE A 139 10.80 3.54 9.98
N PHE A 140 10.69 4.57 9.13
CA PHE A 140 11.26 4.55 7.79
C PHE A 140 12.77 4.41 7.78
N ILE A 141 13.46 5.13 8.67
CA ILE A 141 14.92 5.03 8.82
C ILE A 141 15.30 3.61 9.26
N ILE A 142 14.56 3.02 10.20
CA ILE A 142 14.80 1.65 10.65
C ILE A 142 14.58 0.66 9.51
N ILE A 143 13.49 0.76 8.75
CA ILE A 143 13.24 -0.11 7.59
C ILE A 143 14.31 0.07 6.52
N MET A 144 14.72 1.31 6.22
CA MET A 144 15.80 1.57 5.26
C MET A 144 17.13 1.01 5.74
N LEU A 145 17.45 1.13 7.03
CA LEU A 145 18.67 0.55 7.61
C LEU A 145 18.61 -0.97 7.55
N VAL A 146 17.55 -1.61 8.06
CA VAL A 146 17.39 -3.07 8.02
C VAL A 146 17.39 -3.58 6.57
N GLY A 147 16.65 -2.94 5.68
CA GLY A 147 16.59 -3.29 4.26
C GLY A 147 17.93 -3.08 3.52
N SER A 148 18.63 -1.98 3.78
CA SER A 148 19.94 -1.72 3.15
C SER A 148 21.05 -2.61 3.69
N LEU A 149 20.99 -2.99 4.97
CA LEU A 149 21.89 -3.97 5.58
C LEU A 149 21.68 -5.35 4.94
N THR A 150 20.44 -5.72 4.62
CA THR A 150 20.13 -6.98 3.93
C THR A 150 20.54 -7.04 2.45
N ALA A 151 20.69 -5.89 1.78
CA ALA A 151 21.04 -5.81 0.36
C ALA A 151 22.55 -5.70 0.08
N ARG A 152 23.36 -5.37 1.10
CA ARG A 152 24.81 -5.20 0.95
C ARG A 152 25.50 -6.53 1.23
N ASN A 153 26.47 -6.91 0.40
CA ASN A 153 27.33 -8.11 0.50
C ASN A 153 28.19 -8.15 1.80
N GLY A 154 27.57 -8.01 2.97
CA GLY A 154 28.15 -8.12 4.30
C GLY A 154 27.68 -9.40 4.99
N GLN A 155 28.17 -9.65 6.19
CA GLN A 155 28.02 -10.88 6.98
C GLN A 155 26.58 -11.44 7.12
N GLU A 156 25.54 -10.66 6.81
CA GLU A 156 24.16 -11.17 6.72
C GLU A 156 23.89 -12.08 5.52
N MET A 157 24.60 -11.95 4.40
CA MET A 157 24.53 -12.96 3.33
C MET A 157 25.14 -14.30 3.78
N VAL A 158 26.04 -14.27 4.77
CA VAL A 158 26.53 -15.49 5.44
C VAL A 158 25.47 -16.02 6.41
N ILE A 159 24.76 -15.15 7.14
CA ILE A 159 23.64 -15.55 8.01
C ILE A 159 22.45 -16.08 7.20
N LEU A 160 22.06 -15.44 6.10
CA LEU A 160 21.04 -15.89 5.15
C LEU A 160 21.45 -17.17 4.40
N LYS A 161 22.75 -17.40 4.16
CA LYS A 161 23.29 -18.68 3.67
C LYS A 161 23.38 -19.76 4.76
N LEU A 162 23.43 -19.37 6.04
CA LEU A 162 23.38 -20.28 7.19
C LEU A 162 21.93 -20.62 7.59
N LEU A 163 20.99 -19.75 7.23
CA LEU A 163 19.56 -20.00 7.30
C LEU A 163 19.15 -20.87 6.10
N ASN A 164 18.23 -21.82 6.33
CA ASN A 164 17.64 -22.58 5.21
C ASN A 164 16.90 -21.62 4.26
N ASP A 165 16.79 -21.95 2.96
CA ASP A 165 16.12 -21.12 1.95
C ASP A 165 14.72 -20.63 2.39
N TYR A 166 14.00 -21.49 3.14
CA TYR A 166 12.69 -21.17 3.75
C TYR A 166 12.72 -20.02 4.76
N GLN A 167 13.77 -19.93 5.58
CA GLN A 167 13.93 -18.90 6.59
C GLN A 167 14.28 -17.55 5.95
N GLY A 168 15.07 -17.55 4.87
CA GLY A 168 15.34 -16.35 4.08
C GLY A 168 14.09 -15.78 3.42
N LEU A 169 13.26 -16.65 2.81
CA LEU A 169 11.97 -16.26 2.22
C LEU A 169 10.99 -15.72 3.28
N PHE A 170 10.97 -16.33 4.47
CA PHE A 170 10.16 -15.85 5.59
C PHE A 170 10.58 -14.45 6.04
N PHE A 171 11.89 -14.23 6.22
CA PHE A 171 12.42 -12.94 6.62
C PHE A 171 12.13 -11.85 5.57
N GLY A 172 12.36 -12.13 4.28
CA GLY A 172 12.01 -11.20 3.20
C GLY A 172 10.52 -10.87 3.17
N SER A 173 9.66 -11.88 3.34
CA SER A 173 8.20 -11.69 3.40
C SER A 173 7.77 -10.86 4.61
N CYS A 174 8.43 -11.01 5.76
CA CYS A 174 8.22 -10.15 6.94
C CYS A 174 8.53 -8.67 6.63
N LEU A 175 9.66 -8.37 5.98
CA LEU A 175 10.01 -6.98 5.64
C LEU A 175 9.00 -6.35 4.69
N ILE A 176 8.61 -7.08 3.64
CA ILE A 176 7.60 -6.60 2.68
C ILE A 176 6.24 -6.43 3.37
N TYR A 177 5.88 -7.33 4.28
CA TYR A 177 4.65 -7.22 5.06
C TYR A 177 4.60 -5.93 5.90
N VAL A 178 5.70 -5.56 6.55
CA VAL A 178 5.80 -4.30 7.31
C VAL A 178 5.64 -3.08 6.39
N VAL A 179 6.21 -3.12 5.18
CA VAL A 179 5.98 -2.09 4.14
C VAL A 179 4.52 -2.03 3.71
N GLY A 180 3.83 -3.17 3.63
CA GLY A 180 2.42 -3.22 3.31
C GLY A 180 1.50 -2.65 4.38
N LEU A 181 1.79 -2.92 5.66
CA LEU A 181 1.12 -2.24 6.77
C LEU A 181 1.31 -0.73 6.67
N PHE A 182 2.51 -0.28 6.29
CA PHE A 182 2.80 1.13 6.15
C PHE A 182 2.00 1.80 5.02
N PHE A 183 1.95 1.21 3.82
CA PHE A 183 1.12 1.75 2.73
C PHE A 183 -0.37 1.75 3.07
N THR A 184 -0.84 0.69 3.73
CA THR A 184 -2.21 0.61 4.25
C THR A 184 -2.49 1.75 5.20
N PHE A 185 -1.55 2.04 6.11
CA PHE A 185 -1.66 3.13 7.06
C PHE A 185 -1.68 4.52 6.39
N LEU A 186 -0.84 4.73 5.36
CA LEU A 186 -0.81 6.01 4.64
C LEU A 186 -2.05 6.25 3.76
N SER A 187 -2.71 5.19 3.30
CA SER A 187 -3.81 5.30 2.34
C SER A 187 -4.88 6.31 2.79
N VAL A 188 -5.22 6.32 4.08
CA VAL A 188 -6.29 7.16 4.65
C VAL A 188 -6.00 8.66 4.60
N ILE A 189 -4.73 9.06 4.47
CA ILE A 189 -4.35 10.46 4.28
C ILE A 189 -4.95 11.00 2.97
N MET A 190 -5.04 10.14 1.96
CA MET A 190 -5.56 10.48 0.64
C MET A 190 -7.08 10.62 0.61
N LEU A 191 -7.81 10.20 1.66
CA LEU A 191 -9.28 10.27 1.72
C LEU A 191 -9.82 11.65 2.10
N LYS A 192 -8.97 12.60 2.54
CA LYS A 192 -9.43 13.91 3.00
C LYS A 192 -9.75 14.84 1.82
N LYS A 193 -10.76 15.70 1.99
CA LYS A 193 -11.17 16.64 0.92
C LYS A 193 -10.17 17.81 0.83
N PRO A 194 -9.88 18.33 -0.37
CA PRO A 194 -8.97 19.46 -0.55
C PRO A 194 -9.40 20.73 0.22
N GLU A 195 -10.71 20.94 0.39
CA GLU A 195 -11.29 22.06 1.16
C GLU A 195 -10.90 22.06 2.65
N GLU A 196 -10.43 20.94 3.18
CA GLU A 196 -10.06 20.79 4.59
C GLU A 196 -8.54 20.92 4.82
N ILE A 197 -7.77 21.14 3.75
CA ILE A 197 -6.30 21.32 3.79
C ILE A 197 -5.92 22.81 3.85
N GLU A 198 -6.80 23.69 3.36
CA GLU A 198 -6.57 25.15 3.27
C GLU A 198 -7.07 25.96 4.48
N LYS A 199 -7.57 25.32 5.53
CA LYS A 199 -7.90 25.97 6.82
C LYS A 199 -6.82 25.70 7.87
#